data_AF-A0A6N2SB26-F1
#
_entry.id   AF-A0A6N2SB26-F1
#
_cell.length_a   1.000
_cell.length_b   1.000
_cell.length_c   1.000
_cell.angle_alpha   90.00
_cell.angle_beta   90.00
_cell.angle_gamma   90.00
#
_symmetry.space_group_name_H-M   'P 1'
#
loop_
_entity.id
_entity.type
_entity.pdbx_description
1 polymer ?
#
loop_
_entity_poly.entity_id
_entity_poly.type
_entity_poly.pdbx_seq_one_letter_code
_entity_poly.pdbx_strand_id
1 'polypeptide(L)'
;MKIDMSCIDPYKPLYGFWKYDSAPFILGGNIKSITKNNRITVEGYTGYEFKPLFITTKEKGEEIQKRIDTAEQTYKEKINNALVELHQTINDTFDTYCDDSEKEKL
;
A
#
# COMPACT_ATOMS: atom_id res chain seq x y z
N MET A 1 16.78 7.11 7.60
CA MET A 1 16.09 7.66 8.78
C MET A 1 16.48 6.82 9.97
N LYS A 2 17.14 7.40 10.98
CA LYS A 2 17.44 6.72 12.25
C LYS A 2 16.20 6.83 13.13
N ILE A 3 15.81 5.74 13.76
CA ILE A 3 14.69 5.74 14.70
C ILE A 3 15.20 6.39 15.98
N ASP A 4 14.57 7.50 16.35
CA ASP A 4 14.85 8.15 17.62
C ASP A 4 14.10 7.41 18.73
N MET A 5 14.79 6.46 19.35
CA MET A 5 14.27 5.67 20.47
C MET A 5 13.93 6.53 21.69
N SER A 6 14.44 7.76 21.80
CA SER A 6 14.17 8.65 22.95
C SER A 6 12.72 9.12 23.00
N CYS A 7 12.03 9.09 21.85
CA CYS A 7 10.63 9.50 21.71
C CYS A 7 9.65 8.32 21.87
N ILE A 8 10.15 7.10 22.08
CA ILE A 8 9.37 5.89 22.17
C ILE A 8 9.22 5.54 23.64
N ASP A 9 7.98 5.50 24.13
CA ASP A 9 7.67 4.95 25.45
C ASP A 9 7.52 3.43 25.31
N PRO A 10 8.53 2.63 25.73
CA PRO A 10 8.50 1.18 25.54
C PRO A 10 7.48 0.48 26.44
N TYR A 11 6.88 1.21 27.40
CA TYR A 11 5.84 0.70 28.28
C TYR A 11 4.43 0.85 27.69
N LYS A 12 4.30 1.54 26.55
CA LYS A 12 3.04 1.67 25.82
C LYS A 12 3.01 0.74 24.60
N PRO A 13 1.81 0.28 24.18
CA PRO A 13 1.66 -0.41 22.91
C PRO A 13 2.21 0.46 21.77
N LEU A 14 3.08 -0.12 20.96
CA LEU A 14 3.74 0.55 19.85
C LEU A 14 3.18 0.10 18.50
N TYR A 15 3.34 0.96 17.51
CA TYR A 15 2.95 0.72 16.13
C TYR A 15 4.11 1.10 15.21
N GLY A 16 4.37 0.25 14.23
CA GLY A 16 5.50 0.40 13.31
C GLY A 16 5.01 0.48 11.88
N PHE A 17 5.78 1.20 11.06
CA PHE A 17 5.60 1.27 9.62
C PHE A 17 6.86 0.79 8.91
N TRP A 18 6.72 0.04 7.82
CA TRP A 18 7.84 -0.46 7.02
C TRP A 18 7.51 -0.47 5.53
N LYS A 19 8.56 -0.49 4.69
CA LYS A 19 8.37 -0.56 3.23
C LYS A 19 7.78 -1.89 2.80
N TYR A 20 6.93 -1.85 1.79
CA TYR A 20 6.40 -2.99 1.08
C TYR A 20 6.60 -2.80 -0.43
N ASP A 21 6.71 -3.89 -1.16
CA ASP A 21 7.04 -3.89 -2.60
C ASP A 21 5.84 -3.54 -3.49
N SER A 22 4.64 -3.64 -2.93
CA SER A 22 3.37 -3.40 -3.62
C SER A 22 2.61 -2.27 -2.96
N ALA A 23 1.72 -1.60 -3.70
CA ALA A 23 0.81 -0.59 -3.15
C ALA A 23 0.12 -1.13 -1.87
N PRO A 24 0.02 -0.33 -0.79
CA PRO A 24 0.34 1.11 -0.68
C PRO A 24 1.83 1.45 -0.43
N PHE A 25 2.76 0.52 -0.68
CA PHE A 25 4.22 0.62 -0.53
C PHE A 25 4.74 0.81 0.91
N ILE A 26 3.83 1.00 1.85
CA ILE A 26 4.08 1.09 3.27
C ILE A 26 3.03 0.24 3.98
N LEU A 27 3.47 -0.69 4.80
CA LEU A 27 2.59 -1.42 5.72
C LEU A 27 2.75 -0.87 7.13
N GLY A 28 1.69 -1.01 7.92
CA GLY A 28 1.65 -0.66 9.33
C GLY A 28 1.15 -1.81 10.18
N GLY A 29 1.57 -1.86 11.45
CA GLY A 29 1.05 -2.84 12.38
C GLY A 29 1.53 -2.67 13.83
N ASN A 30 0.82 -3.34 14.74
CA ASN A 30 1.17 -3.38 16.16
C ASN A 30 2.50 -4.10 16.34
N ILE A 31 3.46 -3.43 16.99
CA ILE A 31 4.76 -4.02 17.28
C ILE A 31 4.61 -4.98 18.46
N LYS A 32 5.02 -6.23 18.24
CA LYS A 32 5.12 -7.24 19.28
C LYS A 32 6.43 -7.13 20.05
N SER A 33 7.54 -6.88 19.36
CA SER A 33 8.83 -6.64 19.98
C SER A 33 9.79 -5.90 19.06
N ILE A 34 10.78 -5.24 19.67
CA ILE A 34 11.94 -4.67 18.98
C ILE A 34 13.13 -5.61 19.25
N THR A 35 13.77 -6.08 18.19
CA THR A 35 14.93 -6.97 18.26
C THR A 35 16.22 -6.19 18.56
N LYS A 36 17.27 -6.90 18.98
CA LYS A 36 18.61 -6.32 19.23
C LYS A 36 19.20 -5.60 18.00
N ASN A 37 18.76 -5.97 16.80
CA ASN A 37 19.20 -5.37 15.54
C ASN A 37 18.32 -4.19 15.09
N ASN A 38 17.53 -3.61 15.99
CA ASN A 38 16.59 -2.51 15.71
C ASN A 38 15.57 -2.84 14.61
N ARG A 39 15.23 -4.13 14.47
CA ARG A 39 14.13 -4.61 13.62
C ARG A 39 12.89 -4.84 14.47
N ILE A 40 11.71 -4.77 13.87
CA ILE A 40 10.44 -4.98 14.57
C ILE A 40 9.84 -6.33 14.19
N THR A 41 9.26 -7.02 15.16
CA THR A 41 8.27 -8.07 14.92
C THR A 41 6.87 -7.48 15.12
N VAL A 42 5.92 -7.93 14.31
CA VAL A 42 4.58 -7.34 14.23
C VAL A 42 3.54 -8.43 14.46
N GLU A 43 2.46 -8.09 15.15
CA GLU A 43 1.31 -9.00 15.33
C GLU A 43 0.75 -9.45 13.97
N GLY A 44 0.42 -10.73 13.83
CA GLY A 44 -0.07 -11.31 12.57
C GLY A 44 1.01 -11.67 11.54
N TYR A 45 2.25 -11.24 11.73
CA TYR A 45 3.38 -11.54 10.82
C TYR A 45 4.38 -12.52 11.46
N THR A 46 3.92 -13.73 11.78
CA THR A 46 4.74 -14.75 12.45
C THR A 46 5.96 -15.13 11.62
N GLY A 47 7.15 -15.10 12.25
CA GLY A 47 8.42 -15.47 11.62
C GLY A 47 9.07 -14.35 10.81
N TYR A 48 8.44 -13.18 10.70
CA TYR A 48 8.98 -12.04 9.96
C TYR A 48 9.52 -10.95 10.88
N GLU A 49 10.58 -10.32 10.41
CA GLU A 49 11.17 -9.13 11.01
C GLU A 49 11.32 -8.05 9.96
N PHE A 50 10.89 -6.83 10.29
CA PHE A 50 10.88 -5.71 9.37
C PHE A 50 11.89 -4.66 9.80
N LYS A 51 12.47 -3.97 8.82
CA LYS A 51 13.22 -2.75 9.08
C LYS A 51 12.22 -1.60 9.21
N PRO A 52 11.95 -1.11 10.43
CA PRO A 52 11.03 0.01 10.62
C PRO A 52 11.51 1.27 9.90
N LEU A 53 10.58 1.97 9.25
CA LEU A 53 10.73 3.34 8.75
C LEU A 53 10.37 4.36 9.84
N PHE A 54 9.30 4.06 10.58
CA PHE A 54 8.75 4.92 11.62
C PHE A 54 8.12 4.06 12.72
N ILE A 55 8.29 4.46 13.97
CA ILE A 55 7.67 3.83 15.14
C ILE A 55 7.00 4.93 15.97
N THR A 56 5.82 4.65 16.49
CA THR A 56 5.03 5.58 17.31
C THR A 56 4.19 4.79 18.32
N THR A 57 3.47 5.49 19.20
CA THR A 57 2.42 4.88 20.02
C THR A 57 1.31 4.30 19.14
N LYS A 58 0.63 3.25 19.64
CA LYS A 58 -0.48 2.59 18.96
C LYS A 58 -1.55 3.55 18.45
N GLU A 59 -2.05 4.42 19.33
CA GLU A 59 -3.10 5.38 19.00
C GLU A 59 -2.74 6.28 17.80
N LYS A 60 -1.55 6.88 17.82
CA LYS A 60 -1.08 7.73 16.72
C LYS A 60 -0.78 6.91 15.46
N GLY A 61 -0.31 5.68 15.61
CA GLY A 61 -0.10 4.76 14.49
C GLY A 61 -1.40 4.41 13.78
N GLU A 62 -2.46 4.08 14.54
CA GLU A 62 -3.78 3.80 13.99
C GLU A 62 -4.41 5.02 13.29
N GLU A 63 -4.17 6.24 13.81
CA GLU A 63 -4.59 7.48 13.12
C GLU A 63 -3.89 7.65 11.77
N ILE A 64 -2.57 7.41 11.72
CA ILE A 64 -1.79 7.49 10.48
C ILE A 64 -2.25 6.40 9.50
N GLN A 65 -2.47 5.16 9.98
CA GLN A 65 -2.92 4.05 9.14
C GLN A 65 -4.27 4.36 8.48
N LYS A 66 -5.24 4.89 9.23
CA LYS A 66 -6.54 5.30 8.66
C LYS A 66 -6.40 6.32 7.51
N ARG A 67 -5.45 7.24 7.61
CA ARG A 67 -5.18 8.21 6.53
C ARG A 67 -4.57 7.54 5.30
N ILE A 68 -3.67 6.59 5.50
CA ILE A 68 -3.08 5.78 4.41
C ILE A 68 -4.18 4.95 3.74
N ASP A 69 -5.00 4.24 4.50
CA ASP A 69 -6.10 3.41 3.98
C ASP A 69 -7.10 4.23 3.18
N THR A 70 -7.46 5.43 3.67
CA THR A 70 -8.35 6.35 2.95
C THR A 70 -7.74 6.80 1.62
N ALA A 71 -6.44 7.12 1.61
CA ALA A 71 -5.74 7.48 0.39
C ALA A 71 -5.67 6.31 -0.59
N GLU A 72 -5.33 5.11 -0.11
CA GLU A 72 -5.28 3.89 -0.91
C GLU A 72 -6.62 3.61 -1.59
N GLN A 73 -7.72 3.68 -0.84
CA GLN A 73 -9.06 3.49 -1.39
C GLN A 73 -9.40 4.54 -2.47
N THR A 74 -9.08 5.81 -2.21
CA THR A 74 -9.30 6.91 -3.17
C THR A 74 -8.53 6.66 -4.48
N TYR A 75 -7.29 6.21 -4.41
CA TYR A 75 -6.48 5.96 -5.60
C TYR A 75 -6.85 4.64 -6.30
N LYS A 76 -7.29 3.62 -5.55
CA LYS A 76 -7.80 2.38 -6.12
C LYS A 76 -8.99 2.61 -7.03
N GLU A 77 -9.92 3.48 -6.62
CA GLU A 77 -11.07 3.87 -7.46
C GLU A 77 -10.63 4.59 -8.74
N LYS A 78 -9.66 5.52 -8.65
CA LYS A 78 -9.11 6.21 -9.84
C LYS A 78 -8.44 5.24 -10.81
N ILE A 79 -7.66 4.29 -10.30
CA ILE A 79 -6.98 3.27 -11.12
C ILE A 79 -8.02 2.39 -11.81
N ASN A 80 -9.06 1.94 -11.09
CA ASN A 80 -10.12 1.14 -11.67
C ASN A 80 -10.83 1.87 -12.82
N ASN A 81 -11.16 3.15 -12.65
CA ASN A 81 -11.79 3.94 -13.70
C ASN A 81 -10.88 4.08 -14.94
N ALA A 82 -9.59 4.37 -14.73
CA ALA A 82 -8.62 4.45 -15.82
C ALA A 82 -8.46 3.10 -16.56
N LEU A 83 -8.51 1.97 -15.85
CA LEU A 83 -8.47 0.64 -16.46
C LEU A 83 -9.73 0.35 -17.30
N VAL A 84 -10.91 0.77 -16.84
CA VAL A 84 -12.15 0.65 -17.61
C VAL A 84 -12.07 1.47 -18.89
N GLU A 85 -11.62 2.72 -18.81
CA GLU A 85 -11.43 3.60 -19.98
C GLU A 85 -10.42 3.01 -20.98
N LEU A 86 -9.31 2.45 -20.48
CA LEU A 86 -8.31 1.79 -21.32
C LEU A 86 -8.90 0.58 -22.06
N HIS A 87 -9.64 -0.29 -21.36
CA HIS A 87 -10.30 -1.43 -21.99
C HIS A 87 -11.31 -0.99 -23.04
N GLN A 88 -12.12 0.04 -22.77
CA GLN A 88 -13.06 0.56 -23.75
C GLN A 88 -12.33 1.10 -24.99
N THR A 89 -11.29 1.89 -24.80
CA THR A 89 -10.48 2.45 -25.90
C THR A 89 -9.87 1.34 -26.77
N ILE A 90 -9.39 0.27 -26.15
CA ILE A 90 -8.85 -0.90 -26.86
C ILE A 90 -9.95 -1.57 -27.69
N ASN A 91 -11.12 -1.82 -27.10
CA ASN A 91 -12.25 -2.44 -27.81
C ASN A 91 -12.71 -1.57 -28.99
N ASP A 92 -12.96 -0.28 -28.76
CA ASP A 92 -13.39 0.66 -29.80
C ASP A 92 -12.37 0.73 -30.96
N THR A 93 -11.08 0.67 -30.63
CA THR A 93 -10.00 0.63 -31.63
C THR A 93 -10.13 -0.62 -32.49
N PHE A 94 -10.23 -1.81 -31.89
CA PHE A 94 -10.32 -3.06 -32.66
C PHE A 94 -11.63 -3.20 -33.42
N ASP A 95 -12.75 -2.70 -32.88
CA ASP A 95 -14.04 -2.67 -33.58
C ASP A 95 -13.95 -1.80 -34.83
N THR A 96 -13.31 -0.62 -34.73
CA THR A 96 -13.11 0.28 -35.88
C THR A 96 -12.28 -0.36 -36.99
N TYR A 97 -11.22 -1.11 -36.66
CA TYR A 97 -10.36 -1.76 -37.68
C TYR A 97 -10.90 -3.12 -38.16
N CYS A 98 -11.84 -3.76 -37.45
CA CYS A 98 -12.55 -4.93 -37.96
C CYS A 98 -13.63 -4.56 -39.00
N ASP A 99 -14.18 -3.34 -38.91
CA ASP A 99 -15.24 -2.83 -39.79
C ASP A 99 -14.73 -2.37 -41.18
N ASP A 100 -13.41 -2.24 -41.36
CA ASP A 100 -12.80 -1.94 -42.67
C ASP A 100 -12.83 -3.14 -43.65
N SER A 101 -13.21 -4.34 -43.18
CA SER A 101 -13.24 -5.56 -44.00
C SER A 101 -14.50 -5.73 -44.86
N GLU A 102 -15.53 -4.88 -44.70
CA GLU A 102 -16.76 -4.94 -45.52
C GLU A 102 -16.83 -3.92 -46.68
N LYS A 103 -15.81 -3.05 -46.86
CA LYS A 103 -15.77 -2.11 -48.00
C LYS A 103 -15.01 -2.62 -49.24
N GLU A 104 -14.47 -3.83 -49.20
CA GLU A 104 -13.95 -4.56 -50.38
C GLU A 104 -14.86 -5.72 -50.78
N LYS A 105 -16.16 -5.45 -51.00
CA LYS A 105 -16.94 -6.28 -51.92
C LYS A 105 -17.69 -5.38 -52.89
N LEU A 106 -17.19 -5.42 -54.13
CA LEU A 106 -17.79 -4.90 -55.35
C LEU A 106 -19.29 -5.22 -55.46
#